data_AF-A0A1G3Q8V2-F1
#
_entry.id   AF-A0A1G3Q8V2-F1
#
_cell.length_a   1.000
_cell.length_b   1.000
_cell.length_c   1.000
_cell.angle_alpha   90.00
_cell.angle_beta   90.00
_cell.angle_gamma   90.00
#
_symmetry.space_group_name_H-M   'P 1'
#
loop_
_entity.id
_entity.type
_entity.pdbx_description
1 polymer ?
#
loop_
_entity_poly.entity_id
_entity_poly.type
_entity_poly.pdbx_seq_one_letter_code
_entity_poly.pdbx_strand_id
1 'polypeptide(L)'
;MEKLRELMVKNQIEARGVSDERVLSAMRKVERHRFVPGQHIASTYEDHPLPIGHGQTISQPYIVALMTELCELSGNEKVLEIGTGSGYQAAVLSLLAKEIYSIEIVEPLGKSARQKLTELGYNNVEVRIGDGYQGWPEKAPFNVIILTASPPKIPQSLIDQLADGGILVAPEGDYAQELVKITKKNGKITKRTITYVRFVPMIRGS
;
A
#
# COMPACT_ATOMS: atom_id res chain seq x y z
N MET A 1 13.63 11.90 -15.51
CA MET A 1 12.76 11.10 -14.62
C MET A 1 11.28 11.33 -14.91
N GLU A 2 10.82 12.58 -15.03
CA GLU A 2 9.41 12.90 -15.32
C GLU A 2 8.81 12.17 -16.53
N LYS A 3 9.48 12.23 -17.70
CA LYS A 3 9.03 11.51 -18.90
C LYS A 3 8.90 9.99 -18.69
N LEU A 4 9.81 9.38 -17.93
CA LEU A 4 9.75 7.94 -17.64
C LEU A 4 8.56 7.61 -16.74
N ARG A 5 8.27 8.47 -15.76
CA ARG A 5 7.08 8.35 -14.90
C ARG A 5 5.79 8.47 -15.71
N GLU A 6 5.71 9.42 -16.63
CA GLU A 6 4.52 9.56 -17.48
C GLU A 6 4.32 8.32 -18.37
N LEU A 7 5.40 7.80 -18.97
CA LEU A 7 5.34 6.58 -19.77
C LEU A 7 4.96 5.35 -18.93
N MET A 8 5.43 5.24 -17.69
CA MET A 8 5.01 4.20 -16.74
C MET A 8 3.49 4.27 -16.52
N VAL A 9 2.95 5.46 -16.21
CA VAL A 9 1.50 5.61 -15.97
C VAL A 9 0.70 5.25 -17.23
N LYS A 10 1.03 5.85 -18.37
CA LYS A 10 0.29 5.63 -19.61
C LYS A 10 0.35 4.18 -20.10
N ASN A 11 1.56 3.62 -20.19
CA ASN A 11 1.78 2.36 -20.90
C ASN A 11 1.65 1.12 -20.02
N GLN A 12 1.86 1.27 -18.70
CA GLN A 12 1.92 0.13 -17.78
C GLN A 12 0.78 0.13 -16.76
N ILE A 13 0.09 1.26 -16.55
CA ILE A 13 -0.99 1.37 -15.56
C ILE A 13 -2.33 1.55 -16.28
N GLU A 14 -2.50 2.64 -17.01
CA GLU A 14 -3.74 2.99 -17.72
C GLU A 14 -4.08 1.95 -18.79
N ALA A 15 -3.10 1.57 -19.61
CA ALA A 15 -3.28 0.54 -20.64
C ALA A 15 -3.68 -0.85 -20.09
N ARG A 16 -3.60 -1.07 -18.78
CA ARG A 16 -3.98 -2.31 -18.10
C ARG A 16 -5.27 -2.18 -17.28
N GLY A 17 -6.00 -1.08 -17.45
CA GLY A 17 -7.39 -0.95 -16.97
C GLY A 17 -7.58 -0.13 -15.70
N VAL A 18 -6.51 0.37 -15.07
CA VAL A 18 -6.66 1.39 -14.03
C VAL A 18 -7.12 2.68 -14.69
N SER A 19 -8.27 3.19 -14.27
CA SER A 19 -8.99 4.28 -14.94
C SER A 19 -9.43 5.39 -14.00
N ASP A 20 -9.26 5.24 -12.68
CA ASP A 20 -9.48 6.33 -11.74
C ASP A 20 -8.43 7.44 -11.95
N GLU A 21 -8.89 8.57 -12.49
CA GLU A 21 -8.06 9.75 -12.79
C GLU A 21 -7.33 10.30 -11.56
N ARG A 22 -7.90 10.17 -10.36
CA ARG A 22 -7.23 10.61 -9.13
C ARG A 22 -6.06 9.68 -8.82
N VAL A 23 -6.24 8.37 -8.98
CA VAL A 23 -5.16 7.39 -8.81
C VAL A 23 -4.07 7.62 -9.85
N LEU A 24 -4.43 7.77 -11.13
CA LEU A 24 -3.46 8.05 -12.20
C LEU A 24 -2.69 9.35 -11.93
N SER A 25 -3.38 10.41 -11.47
CA SER A 25 -2.75 11.67 -11.07
C SER A 25 -1.80 11.51 -9.88
N ALA A 26 -2.18 10.73 -8.86
CA ALA A 26 -1.29 10.43 -7.74
C ALA A 26 -0.03 9.68 -8.19
N MET A 27 -0.17 8.68 -9.08
CA MET A 27 0.96 7.94 -9.67
C MET A 27 1.87 8.83 -10.53
N ARG A 28 1.32 9.85 -11.20
CA ARG A 28 2.09 10.89 -11.91
C ARG A 28 2.77 11.88 -10.97
N LYS A 29 2.22 12.14 -9.78
CA LYS A 29 2.76 13.12 -8.84
C LYS A 29 3.86 12.56 -7.94
N VAL A 30 3.69 11.34 -7.42
CA VAL A 30 4.67 10.73 -6.52
C VAL A 30 5.94 10.34 -7.28
N GLU A 31 7.08 10.81 -6.80
CA GLU A 31 8.39 10.55 -7.40
C GLU A 31 8.94 9.20 -6.93
N ARG A 32 8.50 8.10 -7.55
CA ARG A 32 8.95 6.74 -7.21
C ARG A 32 10.47 6.60 -7.02
N HIS A 33 11.29 7.28 -7.83
CA HIS A 33 12.76 7.24 -7.75
C HIS A 33 13.31 7.71 -6.40
N ARG A 34 12.57 8.55 -5.65
CA ARG A 34 12.95 9.00 -4.30
C ARG A 34 12.82 7.88 -3.26
N PHE A 35 12.03 6.84 -3.56
CA PHE A 35 11.75 5.71 -2.69
C PHE A 35 12.59 4.46 -3.02
N VAL A 36 13.37 4.50 -4.10
CA VAL A 36 14.20 3.40 -4.60
C VAL A 36 15.67 3.59 -4.19
N PRO A 37 16.38 2.56 -3.71
CA PRO A 37 17.81 2.65 -3.44
C PRO A 37 18.62 2.99 -4.71
N GLY A 38 19.70 3.77 -4.57
CA GLY A 38 20.45 4.33 -5.71
C GLY A 38 20.95 3.30 -6.73
N GLN A 39 21.28 2.08 -6.30
CA GLN A 39 21.71 0.98 -7.18
C GLN A 39 20.63 0.51 -8.18
N HIS A 40 19.36 0.84 -7.93
CA HIS A 40 18.22 0.45 -8.77
C HIS A 40 17.59 1.65 -9.51
N ILE A 41 18.26 2.81 -9.52
CA ILE A 41 17.69 4.06 -10.05
C ILE A 41 17.26 3.94 -11.53
N ALA A 42 18.02 3.20 -12.34
CA ALA A 42 17.75 3.00 -13.77
C ALA A 42 16.41 2.28 -14.02
N SER A 43 16.03 1.37 -13.12
CA SER A 43 14.83 0.54 -13.25
C SER A 43 13.63 1.06 -12.45
N THR A 44 13.73 2.25 -11.84
CA THR A 44 12.68 2.82 -10.98
C THR A 44 11.28 2.72 -11.59
N TYR A 45 11.16 3.04 -12.88
CA TYR A 45 9.89 3.18 -13.59
C TYR A 45 9.60 1.98 -14.52
N GLU A 46 10.33 0.88 -14.33
CA GLU A 46 9.99 -0.40 -14.91
C GLU A 46 8.90 -1.08 -14.07
N ASP A 47 8.05 -1.87 -14.73
CA ASP A 47 6.88 -2.46 -14.09
C ASP A 47 7.19 -3.78 -13.36
N HIS A 48 8.12 -3.73 -12.40
CA HIS A 48 8.45 -4.87 -11.55
C HIS A 48 8.88 -4.41 -10.14
N PRO A 49 8.84 -5.29 -9.13
CA PRO A 49 9.27 -4.93 -7.78
C PRO A 49 10.79 -4.77 -7.69
N LEU A 50 11.27 -3.78 -6.94
CA LEU A 50 12.71 -3.55 -6.74
C LEU A 50 13.13 -3.82 -5.29
N PRO A 51 14.33 -4.37 -5.03
CA PRO A 51 14.82 -4.53 -3.66
C PRO A 51 14.97 -3.19 -2.93
N ILE A 52 14.57 -3.17 -1.65
CA ILE A 52 14.74 -1.99 -0.76
C ILE A 52 15.61 -2.30 0.47
N GLY A 53 16.27 -3.46 0.47
CA GLY A 53 17.03 -3.98 1.61
C GLY A 53 16.18 -4.82 2.56
N HIS A 54 16.82 -5.47 3.54
CA HIS A 54 16.16 -6.28 4.57
C HIS A 54 15.20 -7.38 4.05
N GLY A 55 15.49 -7.93 2.86
CA GLY A 55 14.62 -8.93 2.21
C GLY A 55 13.29 -8.37 1.69
N GLN A 56 13.10 -7.04 1.70
CA GLN A 56 11.87 -6.39 1.26
C GLN A 56 12.00 -5.81 -0.15
N THR A 57 10.85 -5.53 -0.76
CA THR A 57 10.77 -4.89 -2.08
C THR A 57 9.80 -3.71 -2.07
N ILE A 58 10.03 -2.73 -2.93
CA ILE A 58 9.01 -1.75 -3.33
C ILE A 58 8.17 -2.39 -4.43
N SER A 59 6.85 -2.46 -4.23
CA SER A 59 5.92 -3.14 -5.12
C SER A 59 5.94 -2.61 -6.55
N GLN A 60 5.63 -3.48 -7.51
CA GLN A 60 5.40 -3.15 -8.92
C GLN A 60 4.43 -1.95 -9.06
N PRO A 61 4.74 -0.92 -9.89
CA PRO A 61 3.87 0.24 -10.09
C PRO A 61 2.42 -0.08 -10.44
N TYR A 62 2.17 -1.02 -11.35
CA TYR A 62 0.81 -1.44 -11.67
C TYR A 62 0.05 -1.97 -10.45
N ILE A 63 0.70 -2.80 -9.62
CA ILE A 63 0.05 -3.38 -8.44
C ILE A 63 -0.27 -2.30 -7.40
N VAL A 64 0.62 -1.30 -7.21
CA VAL A 64 0.34 -0.13 -6.37
C VAL A 64 -0.90 0.61 -6.86
N ALA A 65 -0.99 0.89 -8.16
CA ALA A 65 -2.13 1.61 -8.73
C ALA A 65 -3.44 0.80 -8.63
N LEU A 66 -3.40 -0.48 -8.99
CA LEU A 66 -4.56 -1.39 -8.90
C LEU A 66 -5.09 -1.48 -7.47
N MET A 67 -4.21 -1.69 -6.48
CA MET A 67 -4.64 -1.77 -5.08
C MET A 67 -5.22 -0.45 -4.58
N THR A 68 -4.63 0.67 -5.00
CA THR A 68 -5.10 2.01 -4.64
C THR A 68 -6.48 2.30 -5.25
N GLU A 69 -6.73 1.91 -6.51
CA GLU A 69 -8.05 2.04 -7.15
C GLU A 69 -9.10 1.16 -6.45
N LEU A 70 -8.74 -0.06 -6.05
CA LEU A 70 -9.63 -0.95 -5.30
C LEU A 70 -10.04 -0.39 -3.93
N CYS A 71 -9.27 0.53 -3.36
CA CYS A 71 -9.59 1.21 -2.10
C CYS A 71 -10.74 2.24 -2.23
N GLU A 72 -11.11 2.65 -3.44
CA GLU A 72 -12.22 3.59 -3.71
C GLU A 72 -12.16 4.89 -2.88
N LEU A 73 -10.96 5.49 -2.77
CA LEU A 73 -10.72 6.64 -1.92
C LEU A 73 -11.37 7.93 -2.46
N SER A 74 -12.16 8.60 -1.63
CA SER A 74 -12.83 9.87 -1.95
C SER A 74 -12.12 11.10 -1.41
N GLY A 75 -11.13 10.96 -0.51
CA GLY A 75 -10.39 12.07 0.11
C GLY A 75 -10.70 12.30 1.58
N ASN A 76 -11.69 11.59 2.13
CA ASN A 76 -12.13 11.76 3.52
C ASN A 76 -11.74 10.58 4.42
N GLU A 77 -11.17 9.54 3.84
CA GLU A 77 -10.92 8.26 4.51
C GLU A 77 -9.76 8.36 5.50
N LYS A 78 -9.90 7.64 6.60
CA LYS A 78 -8.80 7.19 7.45
C LYS A 78 -8.33 5.82 6.98
N VAL A 79 -7.07 5.73 6.58
CA VAL A 79 -6.48 4.52 5.97
C VAL A 79 -5.45 3.91 6.92
N LEU A 80 -5.48 2.59 7.07
CA LEU A 80 -4.40 1.80 7.67
C LEU A 80 -3.64 1.04 6.57
N GLU A 81 -2.35 1.30 6.44
CA GLU A 81 -1.42 0.53 5.62
C GLU A 81 -0.61 -0.42 6.53
N ILE A 82 -0.49 -1.68 6.12
CA ILE A 82 0.36 -2.67 6.77
C ILE A 82 1.50 -3.02 5.82
N GLY A 83 2.73 -2.69 6.22
CA GLY A 83 3.94 -2.81 5.41
C GLY A 83 4.34 -1.47 4.78
N THR A 84 4.85 -0.53 5.59
CA THR A 84 5.32 0.77 5.07
C THR A 84 6.42 0.59 4.02
N GLY A 85 7.35 -0.34 4.25
CA GLY A 85 8.49 -0.63 3.38
C GLY A 85 9.29 0.63 3.06
N SER A 86 9.27 1.05 1.80
CA SER A 86 9.95 2.28 1.36
C SER A 86 9.19 3.56 1.71
N GLY A 87 7.88 3.48 1.97
CA GLY A 87 6.94 4.60 2.08
C GLY A 87 6.25 5.00 0.77
N TYR A 88 6.53 4.33 -0.36
CA TYR A 88 5.97 4.73 -1.66
C TYR A 88 4.44 4.60 -1.73
N GLN A 89 3.88 3.48 -1.26
CA GLN A 89 2.43 3.27 -1.25
C GLN A 89 1.75 4.25 -0.28
N ALA A 90 2.31 4.47 0.92
CA ALA A 90 1.88 5.52 1.84
C ALA A 90 1.83 6.91 1.17
N ALA A 91 2.86 7.27 0.40
CA ALA A 91 2.91 8.55 -0.33
C ALA A 91 1.82 8.65 -1.40
N VAL A 92 1.51 7.56 -2.12
CA VAL A 92 0.41 7.53 -3.09
C VAL A 92 -0.94 7.70 -2.38
N LEU A 93 -1.18 6.96 -1.29
CA LEU A 93 -2.42 7.06 -0.50
C LEU A 93 -2.60 8.46 0.11
N SER A 94 -1.51 9.09 0.54
CA SER A 94 -1.53 10.41 1.19
C SER A 94 -2.14 11.52 0.32
N LEU A 95 -2.08 11.37 -1.01
CA LEU A 95 -2.66 12.30 -1.97
C LEU A 95 -4.17 12.07 -2.20
N LEU A 96 -4.71 10.96 -1.68
CA LEU A 96 -6.05 10.46 -2.01
C LEU A 96 -6.95 10.29 -0.80
N ALA A 97 -6.42 10.34 0.41
CA ALA A 97 -7.16 10.16 1.66
C ALA A 97 -6.78 11.22 2.70
N LYS A 98 -7.58 11.31 3.76
CA LYS A 98 -7.43 12.33 4.80
C LYS A 98 -6.23 12.05 5.71
N GLU A 99 -6.14 10.82 6.22
CA GLU A 99 -5.13 10.39 7.19
C GLU A 99 -4.64 8.99 6.84
N ILE A 100 -3.32 8.80 6.81
CA ILE A 100 -2.67 7.51 6.59
C ILE A 100 -1.95 7.10 7.86
N TYR A 101 -2.27 5.90 8.35
CA TYR A 101 -1.56 5.23 9.43
C TYR A 101 -0.82 4.05 8.81
N SER A 102 0.50 4.00 8.93
CA SER A 102 1.30 2.95 8.30
C SER A 102 2.14 2.20 9.34
N ILE A 103 2.09 0.87 9.32
CA ILE A 103 2.85 0.02 10.24
C ILE A 103 3.96 -0.70 9.50
N GLU A 104 5.17 -0.66 10.05
CA GLU A 104 6.33 -1.41 9.55
C GLU A 104 6.95 -2.24 10.67
N ILE A 105 7.26 -3.50 10.38
CA ILE A 105 7.89 -4.42 11.34
C ILE A 105 9.40 -4.31 11.33
N VAL A 106 10.01 -4.00 10.18
CA VAL A 106 11.45 -3.81 10.02
C VAL A 106 11.83 -2.40 10.42
N GLU A 107 12.28 -2.24 11.66
CA GLU A 107 12.59 -0.93 12.26
C GLU A 107 13.44 0.01 11.39
N PRO A 108 14.57 -0.44 10.77
CA PRO A 108 15.34 0.44 9.88
C PRO A 108 14.54 1.00 8.69
N LEU A 109 13.67 0.18 8.09
CA LEU A 109 12.79 0.61 6.99
C LEU A 109 11.74 1.60 7.49
N GLY A 110 11.08 1.30 8.61
CA GLY A 110 10.06 2.18 9.19
C GLY A 110 10.62 3.55 9.55
N LYS A 111 11.81 3.61 10.16
CA LYS A 111 12.51 4.86 10.47
C LYS A 111 12.86 5.65 9.21
N SER A 112 13.41 4.99 8.20
CA SER A 112 13.80 5.62 6.93
C SER A 112 12.60 6.15 6.16
N ALA A 113 11.52 5.35 6.06
CA ALA A 113 10.29 5.74 5.39
C ALA A 113 9.64 6.94 6.06
N ARG A 114 9.55 6.94 7.41
CA ARG A 114 9.03 8.08 8.18
C ARG A 114 9.78 9.37 7.87
N GLN A 115 11.11 9.34 7.95
CA GLN A 115 11.96 10.50 7.65
C GLN A 115 11.72 10.99 6.21
N LYS A 116 11.77 10.08 5.24
CA LYS A 116 11.59 10.39 3.82
C LYS A 116 10.21 10.99 3.52
N LEU A 117 9.15 10.46 4.11
CA LEU A 117 7.79 10.96 3.94
C LEU A 117 7.66 12.39 4.46
N THR A 118 8.23 12.69 5.63
CA THR A 118 8.30 14.05 6.19
C THR A 118 9.10 14.99 5.29
N GLU A 119 10.30 14.59 4.87
CA GLU A 119 11.16 15.42 4.00
C GLU A 119 10.51 15.75 2.65
N LEU A 120 9.67 14.84 2.13
CA LEU A 120 8.93 15.04 0.87
C LEU A 120 7.57 15.74 1.06
N GLY A 121 7.20 16.09 2.30
CA GLY A 121 5.99 16.86 2.61
C GLY A 121 4.69 16.05 2.70
N TYR A 122 4.78 14.72 2.86
CA TYR A 122 3.60 13.86 3.07
C TYR A 122 3.18 13.88 4.54
N ASN A 123 2.65 15.02 4.98
CA ASN A 123 2.43 15.35 6.41
C ASN A 123 1.22 14.65 7.06
N ASN A 124 0.35 14.03 6.27
CA ASN A 124 -0.81 13.26 6.76
C ASN A 124 -0.51 11.76 6.88
N VAL A 125 0.77 11.37 6.94
CA VAL A 125 1.21 9.98 7.13
C VAL A 125 1.87 9.80 8.50
N GLU A 126 1.27 8.97 9.36
CA GLU A 126 1.83 8.57 10.65
C GLU A 126 2.40 7.15 10.53
N VAL A 127 3.73 7.02 10.63
CA VAL A 127 4.43 5.73 10.56
C VAL A 127 4.75 5.23 11.97
N ARG A 128 4.39 3.97 12.27
CA ARG A 128 4.72 3.28 13.51
C ARG A 128 5.51 2.00 13.24
N ILE A 129 6.53 1.77 14.06
CA ILE A 129 7.22 0.49 14.08
C ILE A 129 6.41 -0.47 14.95
N GLY A 130 6.03 -1.63 14.42
CA GLY A 130 5.25 -2.60 15.18
C GLY A 130 4.74 -3.77 14.35
N ASP A 131 4.04 -4.69 15.03
CA ASP A 131 3.44 -5.86 14.40
C ASP A 131 2.12 -5.51 13.71
N GLY A 132 2.10 -5.60 12.38
CA GLY A 132 0.91 -5.36 11.57
C GLY A 132 -0.23 -6.35 11.84
N TYR A 133 0.03 -7.53 12.41
CA TYR A 133 -1.03 -8.48 12.80
C TYR A 133 -1.94 -7.91 13.86
N GLN A 134 -1.50 -6.93 14.66
CA GLN A 134 -2.32 -6.30 15.69
C GLN A 134 -3.12 -5.11 15.17
N GLY A 135 -2.86 -4.65 13.94
CA GLY A 135 -3.39 -3.39 13.43
C GLY A 135 -3.00 -2.22 14.33
N TRP A 136 -3.86 -1.20 14.42
CA TRP A 136 -3.68 -0.02 15.26
C TRP A 136 -4.95 0.30 16.05
N PRO A 137 -5.23 -0.45 17.14
CA PRO A 137 -6.47 -0.32 17.90
C PRO A 137 -6.76 1.10 18.40
N GLU A 138 -5.72 1.85 18.77
CA GLU A 138 -5.85 3.22 19.29
C GLU A 138 -6.35 4.25 18.26
N LYS A 139 -6.27 3.92 16.97
CA LYS A 139 -6.66 4.80 15.85
C LYS A 139 -7.87 4.29 15.07
N ALA A 140 -8.25 3.04 15.32
CA ALA A 140 -9.44 2.40 14.78
C ALA A 140 -10.74 3.16 15.17
N PRO A 141 -11.82 3.01 14.39
CA PRO A 141 -11.93 2.22 13.17
C PRO A 141 -11.33 2.92 11.94
N PHE A 142 -10.98 2.14 10.92
CA PHE A 142 -10.46 2.60 9.64
C PHE A 142 -11.50 2.47 8.53
N ASN A 143 -11.57 3.46 7.63
CA ASN A 143 -12.43 3.36 6.44
C ASN A 143 -11.81 2.40 5.43
N VAL A 144 -10.48 2.41 5.32
CA VAL A 144 -9.75 1.52 4.42
C VAL A 144 -8.58 0.87 5.14
N ILE A 145 -8.36 -0.41 4.87
CA ILE A 145 -7.16 -1.12 5.29
C ILE A 145 -6.49 -1.71 4.04
N ILE A 146 -5.19 -1.50 3.88
CA ILE A 146 -4.40 -2.03 2.76
C ILE A 146 -3.17 -2.77 3.28
N LEU A 147 -2.96 -4.00 2.81
CA LEU A 147 -1.80 -4.82 3.19
C LEU A 147 -0.86 -4.93 2.00
N THR A 148 0.42 -4.61 2.19
CA THR A 148 1.48 -4.72 1.16
C THR A 148 2.46 -5.87 1.46
N ALA A 149 2.05 -6.81 2.31
CA ALA A 149 2.67 -8.09 2.56
C ALA A 149 1.57 -9.15 2.70
N SER A 150 1.83 -10.39 2.27
CA SER A 150 0.82 -11.47 2.25
C SER A 150 0.83 -12.27 3.55
N PRO A 151 -0.24 -12.22 4.37
CA PRO A 151 -0.45 -13.22 5.40
C PRO A 151 -1.04 -14.51 4.80
N PRO A 152 -0.86 -15.68 5.46
CA PRO A 152 -1.54 -16.92 5.07
C PRO A 152 -3.08 -16.76 5.05
N LYS A 153 -3.58 -15.95 6.00
CA LYS A 153 -4.97 -15.54 6.12
C LYS A 153 -5.03 -14.14 6.71
N ILE A 154 -5.93 -13.29 6.22
CA ILE A 154 -6.12 -11.93 6.73
C ILE A 154 -6.45 -11.99 8.24
N PRO A 155 -5.70 -11.29 9.11
CA PRO A 155 -5.94 -11.30 10.55
C PRO A 155 -7.32 -10.76 10.93
N GLN A 156 -8.01 -11.45 11.84
CA GLN A 156 -9.32 -11.02 12.32
C GLN A 156 -9.28 -9.63 12.99
N SER A 157 -8.19 -9.32 13.68
CA SER A 157 -7.89 -8.00 14.26
C SER A 157 -8.03 -6.85 13.25
N LEU A 158 -7.64 -7.06 11.99
CA LEU A 158 -7.79 -6.05 10.94
C LEU A 158 -9.24 -5.94 10.46
N ILE A 159 -9.96 -7.05 10.38
CA ILE A 159 -11.40 -7.06 10.04
C ILE A 159 -12.23 -6.37 11.14
N ASP A 160 -11.83 -6.53 12.40
CA ASP A 160 -12.49 -5.92 13.56
C ASP A 160 -12.26 -4.40 13.58
N GLN A 161 -11.07 -3.95 13.17
CA GLN A 161 -10.72 -2.53 13.05
C GLN A 161 -11.27 -1.85 11.80
N LEU A 162 -11.81 -2.61 10.85
CA LEU A 162 -12.47 -2.05 9.66
C LEU A 162 -13.85 -1.47 10.04
N ALA A 163 -14.08 -0.20 9.68
CA ALA A 163 -15.36 0.48 9.88
C ALA A 163 -16.49 -0.20 9.10
N ASP A 164 -17.73 0.00 9.53
CA ASP A 164 -18.87 -0.36 8.68
C ASP A 164 -18.90 0.54 7.43
N GLY A 165 -19.16 -0.05 6.27
CA GLY A 165 -18.94 0.57 4.97
C GLY A 165 -17.49 0.54 4.48
N GLY A 166 -16.55 -0.01 5.28
CA GLY A 166 -15.13 0.01 4.97
C GLY A 166 -14.69 -1.04 3.94
N ILE A 167 -13.52 -0.79 3.36
CA ILE A 167 -12.86 -1.64 2.36
C ILE A 167 -11.51 -2.14 2.89
N LEU A 168 -11.23 -3.44 2.72
CA LEU A 168 -9.89 -3.99 2.91
C LEU A 168 -9.35 -4.57 1.61
N VAL A 169 -8.15 -4.19 1.21
CA VAL A 169 -7.45 -4.69 0.02
C VAL A 169 -6.15 -5.35 0.44
N ALA A 170 -5.97 -6.63 0.12
CA ALA A 170 -4.80 -7.38 0.59
C ALA A 170 -4.44 -8.53 -0.35
N PRO A 171 -3.16 -8.86 -0.51
CA PRO A 171 -2.78 -10.22 -0.85
C PRO A 171 -3.15 -11.17 0.30
N GLU A 172 -3.60 -12.38 0.00
CA GLU A 172 -3.82 -13.45 0.97
C GLU A 172 -3.32 -14.78 0.41
N GLY A 173 -2.57 -15.52 1.22
CA GLY A 173 -2.04 -16.85 0.90
C GLY A 173 -0.53 -16.96 1.13
N ASP A 174 -0.04 -18.21 1.11
CA ASP A 174 1.39 -18.53 1.28
C ASP A 174 2.10 -18.63 -0.08
N TYR A 175 2.00 -19.80 -0.72
CA TYR A 175 2.66 -20.10 -2.01
C TYR A 175 1.88 -19.55 -3.20
N ALA A 176 0.57 -19.75 -3.23
CA ALA A 176 -0.35 -19.13 -4.16
C ALA A 176 -1.07 -17.99 -3.43
N GLN A 177 -0.90 -16.77 -3.91
CA GLN A 177 -1.48 -15.58 -3.27
C GLN A 177 -2.52 -14.95 -4.19
N GLU A 178 -3.66 -14.63 -3.60
CA GLU A 178 -4.75 -13.94 -4.26
C GLU A 178 -4.81 -12.50 -3.76
N LEU A 179 -4.91 -11.54 -4.67
CA LEU A 179 -5.30 -10.18 -4.31
C LEU A 179 -6.81 -10.18 -4.09
N VAL A 180 -7.24 -9.85 -2.89
CA VAL A 180 -8.63 -9.87 -2.48
C VAL A 180 -9.10 -8.48 -2.07
N LYS A 181 -10.37 -8.22 -2.33
CA LYS A 181 -11.11 -7.07 -1.81
C LYS A 181 -12.19 -7.56 -0.86
N ILE A 182 -12.18 -7.01 0.34
CA ILE A 182 -13.18 -7.23 1.37
C ILE A 182 -13.98 -5.95 1.57
N THR A 183 -15.30 -6.07 1.68
CA THR A 183 -16.19 -4.98 2.04
C THR A 183 -16.99 -5.36 3.28
N LYS A 184 -17.14 -4.42 4.22
CA LYS A 184 -17.97 -4.57 5.42
C LYS A 184 -19.21 -3.72 5.30
N LYS A 185 -20.40 -4.31 5.46
CA LYS A 185 -21.68 -3.58 5.42
C LYS A 185 -22.66 -4.16 6.42
N ASN A 186 -23.18 -3.33 7.32
CA ASN A 186 -24.02 -3.74 8.44
C ASN A 186 -23.42 -4.92 9.23
N GLY A 187 -22.10 -4.87 9.48
CA GLY A 187 -21.35 -5.94 10.15
C GLY A 187 -21.10 -7.21 9.33
N LYS A 188 -21.65 -7.31 8.10
CA LYS A 188 -21.44 -8.46 7.21
C LYS A 188 -20.24 -8.23 6.31
N ILE A 189 -19.42 -9.27 6.16
CA ILE A 189 -18.22 -9.27 5.32
C ILE A 189 -18.54 -9.95 3.99
N THR A 190 -18.16 -9.31 2.89
CA THR A 190 -18.11 -9.92 1.55
C THR A 190 -16.68 -9.86 1.05
N LYS A 191 -16.18 -10.97 0.49
CA LYS A 191 -14.83 -11.11 -0.04
C LYS A 191 -14.90 -11.44 -1.53
N ARG A 192 -14.10 -10.76 -2.35
CA ARG A 192 -13.95 -11.02 -3.78
C ARG A 192 -12.48 -11.18 -4.13
N THR A 193 -12.12 -12.25 -4.83
CA THR A 193 -10.80 -12.40 -5.45
C THR A 193 -10.72 -11.56 -6.71
N ILE A 194 -9.63 -10.81 -6.87
CA ILE A 194 -9.40 -9.90 -8.00
C ILE A 194 -8.47 -10.55 -9.03
N THR A 195 -7.30 -11.02 -8.58
CA THR A 195 -6.28 -11.62 -9.42
C THR A 195 -5.25 -12.36 -8.57
N TYR A 196 -4.29 -13.02 -9.21
CA TYR A 196 -3.13 -13.63 -8.54
C TYR A 196 -1.99 -12.64 -8.45
N VAL A 197 -1.29 -12.65 -7.32
CA VAL A 197 -0.17 -11.75 -7.02
C VAL A 197 0.96 -12.50 -6.33
N ARG A 198 2.09 -11.81 -6.13
CA ARG A 198 3.20 -12.31 -5.32
C ARG A 198 3.82 -11.19 -4.51
N PHE A 199 3.66 -11.27 -3.20
CA PHE A 199 4.16 -10.36 -2.19
C PHE A 199 5.09 -11.10 -1.24
N VAL A 200 5.92 -10.31 -0.55
CA VAL A 200 6.67 -10.77 0.61
C VAL A 200 5.72 -11.27 1.71
N PRO A 201 6.09 -12.27 2.50
CA PRO A 201 5.23 -12.77 3.57
C PRO A 201 5.07 -11.72 4.68
N MET A 202 3.87 -11.62 5.24
CA MET A 202 3.61 -10.84 6.44
C MET A 202 4.08 -11.61 7.67
N ILE A 203 5.18 -11.17 8.28
CA ILE A 203 5.79 -11.81 9.45
C ILE A 203 5.22 -11.25 10.75
N ARG A 204 5.31 -12.05 11.83
CA ARG A 204 4.97 -11.61 13.19
C ARG A 204 6.17 -10.99 13.87
N GLY A 205 5.91 -10.01 14.74
CA GLY A 205 6.94 -9.46 15.62
C GLY A 205 7.33 -10.52 16.66
N SER A 206 8.63 -10.65 16.91
CA SER A 206 9.18 -11.39 18.04
C SER A 206 9.09 -10.60 19.33
#